data_AF-A0A8T4MIR2-F1
#
_entry.id   AF-A0A8T4MIR2-F1
#
_cell.length_a   1.000
_cell.length_b   1.000
_cell.length_c   1.000
_cell.angle_alpha   90.00
_cell.angle_beta   90.00
_cell.angle_gamma   90.00
#
_symmetry.space_group_name_H-M   'P 1'
#
loop_
_entity.id
_entity.type
_entity.pdbx_description
1 polymer ?
#
loop_
_entity_poly.entity_id
_entity_poly.type
_entity_poly.pdbx_seq_one_letter_code
_entity_poly.pdbx_strand_id
1 'polypeptide(L)'
;MGLESIVDKKENFGKRALNTVVDLGKRLIKRAPRDCLNSTSLLIVATPVQAINDTFIMEGVGRVMDRYHCNPIDLMAMTDQASIQGKVGVAALTYLFAGPLYQICRQASERKLGITQRSSEWIQGAHDFVFTALYSSSVLLGGYTWGYYKTGEWNSWAVGIALGISSVSQVLRGPLIGYSVDCGLDIFGYRECVRKTYPEKVKNMSKRGKIATYATAVAASLALTAGIYGLTPASWNNPHRLEERKQQQQIQQLERTQTTLQLDKTTSNPILEEMPYA
;
A
#
# COMPACT_ATOMS: atom_id res chain seq x y z
N MET A 1 51.61 5.03 -27.54
CA MET A 1 50.93 3.82 -27.00
C MET A 1 49.72 4.10 -26.10
N GLY A 2 49.19 5.33 -25.97
CA GLY A 2 48.30 5.64 -24.82
C GLY A 2 46.80 5.85 -25.07
N LEU A 3 46.33 6.14 -26.30
CA LEU A 3 44.95 6.59 -26.52
C LEU A 3 44.05 5.54 -27.18
N GLU A 4 44.55 4.76 -28.12
CA GLU A 4 43.77 3.71 -28.79
C GLU A 4 43.29 2.61 -27.83
N SER A 5 44.11 2.25 -26.83
CA SER A 5 43.78 1.25 -25.79
C SER A 5 42.63 1.69 -24.86
N ILE A 6 42.46 3.00 -24.66
CA ILE A 6 41.38 3.55 -23.80
C ILE A 6 40.05 3.57 -24.57
N VAL A 7 40.10 3.86 -25.88
CA VAL A 7 38.91 3.86 -26.75
C VAL A 7 38.35 2.45 -26.88
N ASP A 8 39.21 1.45 -27.13
CA ASP A 8 38.80 0.04 -27.22
C ASP A 8 38.21 -0.49 -25.91
N LYS A 9 38.72 -0.05 -24.75
CA LYS A 9 38.15 -0.43 -23.45
C LYS A 9 36.77 0.16 -23.22
N LYS A 10 36.52 1.41 -23.61
CA LYS A 10 35.21 2.05 -23.47
C LYS A 10 34.17 1.40 -24.37
N GLU A 11 34.53 1.09 -25.62
CA GLU A 11 33.61 0.45 -26.57
C GLU A 11 33.22 -0.96 -26.12
N ASN A 12 34.19 -1.74 -25.62
CA ASN A 12 33.95 -3.07 -25.07
C ASN A 12 33.11 -3.03 -23.78
N PHE A 13 33.28 -2.02 -22.93
CA PHE A 13 32.46 -1.85 -21.74
C PHE A 13 31.00 -1.54 -22.09
N GLY A 14 30.76 -0.63 -23.04
CA GLY A 14 29.42 -0.30 -23.53
C GLY A 14 28.69 -1.50 -24.13
N LYS A 15 29.37 -2.28 -24.98
CA LYS A 15 28.82 -3.52 -25.57
C LYS A 15 28.48 -4.56 -24.51
N ARG A 16 29.32 -4.75 -23.47
CA ARG A 16 29.03 -5.67 -22.35
C ARG A 16 27.85 -5.21 -21.49
N ALA A 17 27.77 -3.92 -21.18
CA ALA A 17 26.66 -3.36 -20.42
C ALA A 17 25.34 -3.52 -21.18
N LEU A 18 25.32 -3.19 -22.47
CA LEU A 18 24.14 -3.34 -23.33
C LEU A 18 23.70 -4.81 -23.43
N ASN A 19 24.64 -5.73 -23.68
CA ASN A 19 24.34 -7.16 -23.72
C ASN A 19 23.78 -7.67 -22.39
N THR A 20 24.29 -7.18 -21.26
CA THR A 20 23.78 -7.54 -19.93
C THR A 20 22.35 -7.05 -19.72
N VAL A 21 22.04 -5.81 -20.13
CA VAL A 21 20.70 -5.24 -20.05
C VAL A 21 19.71 -5.98 -20.96
N VAL A 22 20.12 -6.31 -22.19
CA VAL A 22 19.29 -7.07 -23.14
C VAL A 22 19.04 -8.49 -22.64
N ASP A 23 20.05 -9.15 -22.10
CA ASP A 23 19.92 -10.52 -21.58
C ASP A 23 19.05 -10.54 -20.31
N LEU A 24 19.19 -9.52 -19.45
CA LEU A 24 18.27 -9.29 -18.34
C LEU A 24 16.85 -9.05 -18.83
N GLY A 25 16.66 -8.20 -19.85
CA GLY A 25 15.36 -7.94 -20.47
C GLY A 25 14.71 -9.20 -21.05
N LYS A 26 15.45 -10.05 -21.76
CA LYS A 26 14.96 -11.34 -22.27
C LYS A 26 14.57 -12.30 -21.15
N ARG A 27 15.36 -12.35 -20.07
CA ARG A 27 15.03 -13.15 -18.88
C ARG A 27 13.78 -12.62 -18.17
N LEU A 28 13.64 -11.30 -18.07
CA LEU A 28 12.45 -10.65 -17.52
C LEU A 28 11.23 -10.93 -18.39
N ILE A 29 11.30 -10.81 -19.72
CA ILE A 29 10.18 -11.12 -20.63
C ILE A 29 9.76 -12.59 -20.52
N LYS A 30 10.72 -13.52 -20.44
CA LYS A 30 10.40 -14.95 -20.24
C LYS A 30 9.80 -15.25 -18.87
N ARG A 31 10.14 -14.46 -17.85
CA ARG A 31 9.61 -14.59 -16.48
C ARG A 31 8.35 -13.76 -16.26
N ALA A 32 8.07 -12.76 -17.09
CA ALA A 32 6.97 -11.83 -16.95
C ALA A 32 5.60 -12.53 -16.82
N PRO A 33 5.28 -13.61 -17.54
CA PRO A 33 4.03 -14.34 -17.31
C PRO A 33 3.97 -14.93 -15.90
N ARG A 34 5.06 -15.51 -15.41
CA ARG A 34 5.18 -16.05 -14.05
C ARG A 34 5.10 -14.96 -13.00
N ASP A 35 5.75 -13.82 -13.23
CA ASP A 35 5.87 -12.74 -12.27
C ASP A 35 4.60 -11.86 -12.20
N CYS A 36 3.94 -11.61 -13.35
CA CYS A 36 2.58 -11.07 -13.40
C CYS A 36 1.61 -11.96 -12.62
N LEU A 37 1.80 -13.28 -12.68
CA LEU A 37 0.93 -14.23 -12.00
C LEU A 37 1.07 -14.26 -10.49
N ASN A 38 2.28 -14.10 -9.99
CA ASN A 38 2.51 -13.97 -8.57
C ASN A 38 1.87 -12.68 -8.06
N SER A 39 1.96 -11.60 -8.83
CA SER A 39 1.32 -10.31 -8.56
C SER A 39 -0.22 -10.39 -8.62
N THR A 40 -0.77 -11.10 -9.59
CA THR A 40 -2.23 -11.28 -9.76
C THR A 40 -2.80 -12.11 -8.61
N SER A 41 -2.10 -13.16 -8.20
CA SER A 41 -2.54 -14.05 -7.10
C SER A 41 -2.48 -13.35 -5.75
N LEU A 42 -1.45 -12.51 -5.56
CA LEU A 42 -1.33 -11.60 -4.44
C LEU A 42 -2.58 -10.69 -4.37
N LEU A 43 -2.99 -10.11 -5.50
CA LEU A 43 -4.15 -9.20 -5.56
C LEU A 43 -5.51 -9.90 -5.43
N ILE A 44 -5.78 -11.06 -6.02
CA ILE A 44 -7.14 -11.63 -5.97
C ILE A 44 -7.61 -11.91 -4.54
N VAL A 45 -6.70 -12.40 -3.70
CA VAL A 45 -6.98 -12.70 -2.29
C VAL A 45 -6.73 -11.48 -1.42
N ALA A 46 -5.67 -10.72 -1.68
CA ALA A 46 -5.39 -9.54 -0.87
C ALA A 46 -6.40 -8.43 -1.12
N THR A 47 -6.95 -8.20 -2.32
CA THR A 47 -7.73 -6.98 -2.62
C THR A 47 -9.07 -6.90 -1.88
N PRO A 48 -9.91 -7.96 -1.79
CA PRO A 48 -11.14 -7.89 -1.01
C PRO A 48 -10.87 -7.85 0.49
N VAL A 49 -9.91 -8.65 0.96
CA VAL A 49 -9.45 -8.64 2.36
C VAL A 49 -8.85 -7.28 2.71
N GLN A 50 -8.12 -6.67 1.78
CA GLN A 50 -7.57 -5.33 1.86
C GLN A 50 -8.68 -4.29 1.86
N ALA A 51 -9.68 -4.38 0.99
CA ALA A 51 -10.79 -3.44 0.98
C ALA A 51 -11.55 -3.48 2.31
N ILE A 52 -11.81 -4.67 2.84
CA ILE A 52 -12.47 -4.86 4.15
C ILE A 52 -11.59 -4.34 5.28
N ASN A 53 -10.32 -4.77 5.32
CA ASN A 53 -9.39 -4.40 6.38
C ASN A 53 -9.05 -2.91 6.34
N ASP A 54 -8.85 -2.33 5.16
CA ASP A 54 -8.67 -0.89 4.98
C ASP A 54 -9.95 -0.16 5.38
N THR A 55 -11.16 -0.67 5.13
CA THR A 55 -12.40 -0.05 5.63
C THR A 55 -12.44 -0.02 7.16
N PHE A 56 -12.23 -1.16 7.82
CA PHE A 56 -12.25 -1.23 9.29
C PHE A 56 -11.10 -0.48 9.96
N ILE A 57 -9.88 -0.61 9.41
CA ILE A 57 -8.69 0.08 9.91
C ILE A 57 -8.83 1.58 9.68
N MET A 58 -9.27 2.04 8.50
CA MET A 58 -9.44 3.47 8.25
C MET A 58 -10.58 4.06 9.08
N GLU A 59 -11.64 3.32 9.37
CA GLU A 59 -12.68 3.76 10.30
C GLU A 59 -12.14 3.86 11.74
N GLY A 60 -11.42 2.84 12.21
CA GLY A 60 -10.79 2.85 13.53
C GLY A 60 -9.73 3.94 13.68
N VAL A 61 -8.87 4.09 12.68
CA VAL A 61 -7.87 5.15 12.57
C VAL A 61 -8.55 6.52 12.52
N GLY A 62 -9.63 6.67 11.75
CA GLY A 62 -10.43 7.89 11.70
C GLY A 62 -10.91 8.31 13.08
N ARG A 63 -11.52 7.38 13.84
CA ARG A 63 -11.98 7.63 15.22
C ARG A 63 -10.86 8.00 16.19
N VAL A 64 -9.69 7.36 16.06
CA VAL A 64 -8.52 7.66 16.88
C VAL A 64 -7.94 9.03 16.52
N MET A 65 -7.81 9.33 15.22
CA MET A 65 -7.26 10.59 14.75
C MET A 65 -8.17 11.78 15.09
N ASP A 66 -9.50 11.61 14.98
CA ASP A 66 -10.50 12.59 15.41
C ASP A 66 -10.33 12.95 16.90
N ARG A 67 -10.01 11.96 17.75
CA ARG A 67 -9.72 12.16 19.18
C ARG A 67 -8.44 12.98 19.42
N TYR A 68 -7.48 12.93 18.51
CA TYR A 68 -6.20 13.65 18.60
C TYR A 68 -6.14 14.92 17.74
N HIS A 69 -7.26 15.37 17.18
CA HIS A 69 -7.34 16.53 16.28
C HIS A 69 -6.36 16.48 15.09
N CYS A 70 -5.90 15.28 14.73
CA CYS A 70 -5.21 15.07 13.47
C CYS A 70 -6.30 14.87 12.42
N ASN A 71 -6.30 15.65 11.34
CA ASN A 71 -7.33 15.55 10.31
C ASN A 71 -6.83 14.56 9.22
N PRO A 72 -7.08 13.23 9.32
CA PRO A 72 -6.59 12.25 8.35
C PRO A 72 -7.10 12.53 6.93
N ILE A 73 -8.21 13.27 6.88
CA ILE A 73 -8.91 13.64 5.66
C ILE A 73 -8.05 14.55 4.80
N ASP A 74 -7.19 15.42 5.36
CA ASP A 74 -6.27 16.22 4.54
C ASP A 74 -5.21 15.36 3.84
N LEU A 75 -4.90 14.16 4.37
CA LEU A 75 -4.02 13.17 3.72
C LEU A 75 -4.73 12.32 2.67
N MET A 76 -6.06 12.17 2.77
CA MET A 76 -6.89 11.37 1.85
C MET A 76 -7.71 12.24 0.88
N ALA A 77 -7.54 13.55 0.97
CA ALA A 77 -8.17 14.59 0.17
C ALA A 77 -7.64 14.62 -1.26
N MET A 78 -7.90 13.58 -2.04
CA MET A 78 -7.57 13.57 -3.46
C MET A 78 -8.85 13.67 -4.27
N THR A 79 -8.83 14.42 -5.36
CA THR A 79 -9.93 14.40 -6.34
C THR A 79 -10.11 12.97 -6.86
N ASP A 80 -11.32 12.60 -7.26
CA ASP A 80 -11.61 11.25 -7.77
C ASP A 80 -10.67 10.86 -8.92
N GLN A 81 -10.35 11.81 -9.80
CA GLN A 81 -9.41 11.58 -10.90
C GLN A 81 -7.98 11.31 -10.40
N ALA A 82 -7.47 12.08 -9.43
CA ALA A 82 -6.16 11.84 -8.84
C ALA A 82 -6.12 10.51 -8.07
N SER A 83 -7.22 10.15 -7.39
CA SER A 83 -7.40 8.88 -6.70
C SER A 83 -7.39 7.70 -7.68
N ILE A 84 -8.13 7.78 -8.79
CA ILE A 84 -8.16 6.75 -9.83
C ILE A 84 -6.78 6.59 -10.47
N GLN A 85 -6.15 7.70 -10.90
CA GLN A 85 -4.81 7.66 -11.49
C GLN A 85 -3.77 7.12 -10.51
N GLY A 86 -3.85 7.50 -9.24
CA GLY A 86 -3.01 6.97 -8.18
C GLY A 86 -3.19 5.47 -8.00
N LYS A 87 -4.43 4.98 -7.92
CA LYS A 87 -4.74 3.55 -7.80
C LYS A 87 -4.26 2.74 -9.01
N VAL A 88 -4.48 3.24 -10.23
CA VAL A 88 -4.00 2.60 -11.47
C VAL A 88 -2.48 2.59 -11.52
N GLY A 89 -1.82 3.70 -11.16
CA GLY A 89 -0.37 3.82 -11.11
C GLY A 89 0.27 2.89 -10.09
N VAL A 90 -0.29 2.83 -8.87
CA VAL A 90 0.14 1.88 -7.83
C VAL A 90 -0.08 0.45 -8.31
N ALA A 91 -1.23 0.12 -8.88
CA ALA A 91 -1.49 -1.22 -9.42
C ALA A 91 -0.45 -1.58 -10.48
N ALA A 92 -0.19 -0.71 -11.46
CA ALA A 92 0.81 -0.93 -12.49
C ALA A 92 2.22 -1.12 -11.92
N LEU A 93 2.62 -0.27 -10.96
CA LEU A 93 3.90 -0.40 -10.25
C LEU A 93 4.00 -1.73 -9.51
N THR A 94 2.93 -2.14 -8.83
CA THR A 94 2.86 -3.42 -8.13
C THR A 94 2.97 -4.59 -9.09
N TYR A 95 2.25 -4.58 -10.20
CA TYR A 95 2.25 -5.66 -11.19
C TYR A 95 3.59 -5.81 -11.91
N LEU A 96 4.18 -4.69 -12.33
CA LEU A 96 5.35 -4.70 -13.19
C LEU A 96 6.67 -4.78 -12.42
N PHE A 97 6.70 -4.27 -11.18
CA PHE A 97 7.95 -4.13 -10.43
C PHE A 97 7.87 -4.77 -9.04
N ALA A 98 6.91 -4.35 -8.21
CA ALA A 98 6.92 -4.72 -6.80
C ALA A 98 6.66 -6.22 -6.57
N GLY A 99 5.69 -6.82 -7.26
CA GLY A 99 5.37 -8.24 -7.12
C GLY A 99 6.51 -9.19 -7.53
N PRO A 100 7.12 -9.05 -8.72
CA PRO A 100 8.31 -9.81 -9.09
C PRO A 100 9.44 -9.65 -8.06
N LEU A 101 9.71 -8.41 -7.64
CA LEU A 101 10.77 -8.10 -6.68
C LEU A 101 10.48 -8.74 -5.32
N TYR A 102 9.26 -8.62 -4.82
CA TYR A 102 8.78 -9.23 -3.58
C TYR A 102 9.07 -10.72 -3.57
N GLN A 103 8.71 -11.42 -4.64
CA GLN A 103 8.92 -12.85 -4.73
C GLN A 103 10.41 -13.23 -4.76
N ILE A 104 11.23 -12.51 -5.53
CA ILE A 104 12.67 -12.75 -5.60
C ILE A 104 13.30 -12.57 -4.22
N CYS A 105 12.98 -11.47 -3.55
CA CYS A 105 13.48 -11.16 -2.22
C CYS A 105 12.97 -12.17 -1.18
N ARG A 106 11.70 -12.61 -1.25
CA ARG A 106 11.12 -13.62 -0.37
C ARG A 106 11.86 -14.95 -0.51
N GLN A 107 12.05 -15.44 -1.74
CA GLN A 107 12.77 -16.68 -2.00
C GLN A 107 14.24 -16.60 -1.55
N ALA A 108 14.90 -15.46 -1.76
CA ALA A 108 16.26 -15.25 -1.26
C ALA A 108 16.31 -15.31 0.27
N SER A 109 15.33 -14.70 0.94
CA SER A 109 15.19 -14.72 2.39
C SER A 109 14.90 -16.14 2.93
N GLU A 110 13.98 -16.87 2.32
CA GLU A 110 13.68 -18.28 2.64
C GLU A 110 14.94 -19.14 2.56
N ARG A 111 15.69 -19.04 1.47
CA ARG A 111 16.95 -19.79 1.27
C ARG A 111 18.00 -19.43 2.33
N LYS A 112 18.14 -18.15 2.67
CA LYS A 112 19.09 -17.68 3.67
C LYS A 112 18.76 -18.18 5.08
N LEU A 113 17.47 -18.27 5.40
CA LEU A 113 16.99 -18.72 6.71
C LEU A 113 16.77 -20.25 6.78
N GLY A 114 17.03 -20.98 5.70
CA GLY A 114 16.77 -22.42 5.64
C GLY A 114 15.28 -22.76 5.74
N ILE A 115 14.39 -21.82 5.43
CA ILE A 115 12.95 -22.06 5.40
C ILE A 115 12.64 -22.79 4.11
N THR A 116 12.16 -24.02 4.25
CA THR A 116 11.84 -24.88 3.13
C THR A 116 10.35 -25.18 3.11
N GLN A 117 9.92 -25.81 2.02
CA GLN A 117 8.57 -26.35 1.87
C GLN A 117 8.18 -27.39 2.96
N ARG A 118 9.16 -27.97 3.67
CA ARG A 118 8.91 -28.91 4.77
C ARG A 118 8.85 -28.22 6.15
N SER A 119 9.20 -26.95 6.24
CA SER A 119 9.09 -26.17 7.47
C SER A 119 7.63 -26.11 7.92
N SER A 120 7.39 -26.01 9.23
CA SER A 120 6.02 -25.91 9.75
C SER A 120 5.30 -24.66 9.21
N GLU A 121 3.98 -24.74 9.05
CA GLU A 121 3.16 -23.60 8.59
C GLU A 121 3.31 -22.37 9.48
N TRP A 122 3.54 -22.57 10.79
CA TRP A 122 3.80 -21.46 11.70
C TRP A 122 5.11 -20.72 11.38
N ILE A 123 6.18 -21.45 11.06
CA ILE A 123 7.48 -20.83 10.70
C ILE A 123 7.36 -20.11 9.35
N GLN A 124 6.73 -20.74 8.36
CA GLN A 124 6.47 -20.11 7.06
C GLN A 124 5.60 -18.86 7.23
N GLY A 125 4.53 -18.95 8.03
CA GLY A 125 3.65 -17.83 8.33
C GLY A 125 4.33 -16.69 9.07
N ALA A 126 5.18 -16.99 10.06
CA ALA A 126 5.95 -15.99 10.78
C ALA A 126 6.97 -15.29 9.88
N HIS A 127 7.64 -16.03 8.99
CA HIS A 127 8.53 -15.44 7.98
C HIS A 127 7.75 -14.58 7.00
N ASP A 128 6.65 -15.08 6.44
CA ASP A 128 5.79 -14.34 5.53
C ASP A 128 5.27 -13.05 6.20
N PHE A 129 4.93 -13.11 7.49
CA PHE A 129 4.56 -11.96 8.31
C PHE A 129 5.69 -10.92 8.38
N VAL A 130 6.89 -11.30 8.82
CA VAL A 130 8.01 -10.35 9.02
C VAL A 130 8.43 -9.78 7.67
N PHE A 131 8.56 -10.64 6.67
CA PHE A 131 9.00 -10.27 5.34
C PHE A 131 8.02 -9.31 4.67
N THR A 132 6.71 -9.59 4.73
CA THR A 132 5.69 -8.71 4.13
C THR A 132 5.65 -7.35 4.82
N ALA A 133 5.72 -7.32 6.16
CA ALA A 133 5.75 -6.07 6.90
C ALA A 133 6.97 -5.22 6.52
N LEU A 134 8.17 -5.80 6.55
CA LEU A 134 9.40 -5.08 6.19
C LEU A 134 9.38 -4.60 4.73
N TYR A 135 8.97 -5.47 3.80
CA TYR A 135 8.91 -5.13 2.39
C TYR A 135 7.93 -3.98 2.15
N SER A 136 6.72 -4.07 2.69
CA SER A 136 5.67 -3.09 2.50
C SER A 136 6.04 -1.74 3.12
N SER A 137 6.61 -1.74 4.32
CA SER A 137 7.09 -0.52 4.96
C SER A 137 8.22 0.14 4.18
N SER A 138 9.12 -0.65 3.57
CA SER A 138 10.19 -0.11 2.70
C SER A 138 9.62 0.55 1.45
N VAL A 139 8.64 -0.08 0.80
CA VAL A 139 7.97 0.47 -0.38
C VAL A 139 7.21 1.75 -0.02
N LEU A 140 6.47 1.73 1.09
CA LEU A 140 5.71 2.88 1.58
C LEU A 140 6.63 4.06 1.90
N LEU A 141 7.71 3.81 2.65
CA LEU A 141 8.70 4.83 2.98
C LEU A 141 9.31 5.44 1.71
N GLY A 142 9.69 4.61 0.73
CA GLY A 142 10.19 5.09 -0.55
C GLY A 142 9.18 5.99 -1.29
N GLY A 143 7.90 5.62 -1.27
CA GLY A 143 6.82 6.45 -1.83
C GLY A 143 6.68 7.80 -1.15
N TYR A 144 6.70 7.84 0.20
CA TYR A 144 6.65 9.09 0.96
C TYR A 144 7.88 9.97 0.74
N THR A 145 9.08 9.38 0.73
CA THR A 145 10.33 10.13 0.45
C THR A 145 10.32 10.72 -0.96
N TRP A 146 9.80 9.98 -1.95
CA TRP A 146 9.64 10.48 -3.31
C TRP A 146 8.64 11.64 -3.39
N GLY A 147 7.47 11.51 -2.74
CA GLY A 147 6.47 12.57 -2.65
C GLY A 147 7.05 13.85 -2.03
N TYR A 148 7.78 13.71 -0.92
CA TYR A 148 8.49 14.81 -0.29
C TYR A 148 9.48 15.50 -1.22
N TYR A 149 10.29 14.73 -1.96
CA TYR A 149 11.22 15.30 -2.92
C TYR A 149 10.52 16.17 -3.99
N LYS A 150 9.24 15.88 -4.30
CA LYS A 150 8.45 16.64 -5.27
C LYS A 150 7.75 17.86 -4.66
N THR A 151 7.25 17.78 -3.44
CA THR A 151 6.42 18.83 -2.82
C THR A 151 7.17 19.69 -1.81
N GLY A 152 8.27 19.20 -1.24
CA GLY A 152 9.02 19.86 -0.17
C GLY A 152 8.35 19.80 1.21
N GLU A 153 7.22 19.09 1.34
CA GLU A 153 6.44 19.00 2.59
C GLU A 153 6.70 17.66 3.29
N TRP A 154 7.55 17.65 4.33
CA TRP A 154 7.79 16.45 5.14
C TRP A 154 7.07 16.56 6.47
N ASN A 155 6.16 15.62 6.71
CA ASN A 155 5.55 15.43 8.02
C ASN A 155 5.97 14.05 8.57
N SER A 156 7.07 14.03 9.33
CA SER A 156 7.62 12.79 9.92
C SER A 156 6.61 12.05 10.78
N TRP A 157 5.75 12.78 11.48
CA TRP A 157 4.70 12.22 12.34
C TRP A 157 3.63 11.50 11.52
N ALA A 158 3.09 12.16 10.49
CA ALA A 158 2.11 11.55 9.60
C ALA A 158 2.68 10.32 8.87
N VAL A 159 3.93 10.39 8.41
CA VAL A 159 4.62 9.25 7.79
C VAL A 159 4.81 8.12 8.79
N GLY A 160 5.19 8.41 10.03
CA GLY A 160 5.35 7.42 11.10
C GLY A 160 4.04 6.70 11.43
N ILE A 161 2.93 7.45 11.55
CA ILE A 161 1.60 6.88 11.75
C ILE A 161 1.18 6.01 10.55
N ALA A 162 1.35 6.51 9.33
CA ALA A 162 1.01 5.77 8.12
C ALA A 162 1.83 4.47 7.99
N LEU A 163 3.12 4.51 8.33
CA LEU A 163 3.98 3.32 8.39
C LEU A 163 3.54 2.35 9.48
N GLY A 164 3.16 2.85 10.65
CA GLY A 164 2.65 2.02 11.75
C GLY A 164 1.38 1.29 11.37
N ILE A 165 0.38 2.02 10.85
CA ILE A 165 -0.88 1.46 10.37
C ILE A 165 -0.64 0.47 9.24
N SER A 166 0.18 0.84 8.26
CA SER A 166 0.54 -0.03 7.14
C SER A 166 1.19 -1.32 7.66
N SER A 167 2.18 -1.22 8.55
CA SER A 167 2.86 -2.39 9.14
C SER A 167 1.88 -3.32 9.85
N VAL A 168 1.02 -2.80 10.73
CA VAL A 168 0.00 -3.59 11.45
C VAL A 168 -1.00 -4.24 10.50
N SER A 169 -1.39 -3.50 9.47
CA SER A 169 -2.31 -4.04 8.47
C SER A 169 -1.67 -5.14 7.62
N GLN A 170 -0.35 -5.08 7.39
CA GLN A 170 0.41 -6.06 6.62
C GLN A 170 0.76 -7.30 7.46
N VAL A 171 0.92 -7.14 8.77
CA VAL A 171 1.00 -8.23 9.74
C VAL A 171 -0.17 -9.21 9.56
N LEU A 172 -1.39 -8.70 9.50
CA LEU A 172 -2.59 -9.52 9.38
C LEU A 172 -2.69 -10.19 7.99
N ARG A 173 -2.12 -9.55 6.97
CA ARG A 173 -2.21 -9.98 5.57
C ARG A 173 -1.08 -10.91 5.13
N GLY A 174 0.09 -10.84 5.77
CA GLY A 174 1.31 -11.56 5.36
C GLY A 174 1.09 -13.06 5.11
N PRO A 175 0.53 -13.82 6.06
CA PRO A 175 0.24 -15.24 5.85
C PRO A 175 -0.71 -15.51 4.68
N LEU A 176 -1.76 -14.68 4.51
CA LEU A 176 -2.71 -14.80 3.40
C LEU A 176 -2.04 -14.51 2.05
N ILE A 177 -1.22 -13.47 2.00
CA ILE A 177 -0.44 -13.10 0.80
C ILE A 177 0.53 -14.23 0.44
N GLY A 178 1.28 -14.73 1.42
CA GLY A 178 2.22 -15.83 1.24
C GLY A 178 1.54 -17.08 0.67
N TYR A 179 0.40 -17.45 1.26
CA TYR A 179 -0.45 -18.56 0.82
C TYR A 179 -0.96 -18.36 -0.61
N SER A 180 -1.41 -17.15 -0.94
CA SER A 180 -1.97 -16.82 -2.25
C SER A 180 -0.94 -16.89 -3.36
N VAL A 181 0.29 -16.46 -3.09
CA VAL A 181 1.42 -16.61 -4.03
C VAL A 181 1.71 -18.09 -4.30
N ASP A 182 1.72 -18.92 -3.25
CA ASP A 182 1.99 -20.35 -3.40
C ASP A 182 0.89 -21.06 -4.19
N CYS A 183 -0.38 -20.73 -3.92
CA CYS A 183 -1.52 -21.23 -4.69
C CYS A 183 -1.48 -20.77 -6.14
N GLY A 184 -1.16 -19.49 -6.39
CA GLY A 184 -1.02 -18.94 -7.73
C GLY A 184 0.03 -19.66 -8.56
N LEU A 185 1.19 -19.95 -7.97
CA LEU A 185 2.23 -20.71 -8.65
C LEU A 185 1.79 -22.13 -9.03
N ASP A 186 1.00 -22.80 -8.19
CA ASP A 186 0.47 -24.14 -8.45
C ASP A 186 -0.58 -24.14 -9.55
N ILE A 187 -1.52 -23.20 -9.45
CA ILE A 187 -2.63 -23.05 -10.39
C ILE A 187 -2.14 -22.90 -11.82
N PHE A 188 -1.06 -22.15 -12.01
CA PHE A 188 -0.49 -21.91 -13.34
C PHE A 188 0.60 -22.91 -13.74
N GLY A 189 0.91 -23.86 -12.86
CA GLY A 189 1.84 -24.96 -13.11
C GLY A 189 3.32 -24.55 -13.07
N TYR A 190 3.67 -23.50 -12.33
CA TYR A 190 5.06 -23.08 -12.14
C TYR A 190 5.75 -23.77 -10.97
N ARG A 191 5.02 -24.05 -9.89
CA ARG A 191 5.52 -24.75 -8.69
C ARG A 191 4.34 -25.34 -7.94
N GLU A 192 4.43 -26.61 -7.55
CA GLU A 192 3.41 -27.26 -6.74
C GLU A 192 3.25 -26.58 -5.37
N CYS A 193 2.00 -26.40 -4.93
CA CYS A 193 1.69 -25.91 -3.60
C CYS A 193 1.74 -27.09 -2.61
N VAL A 194 2.67 -27.00 -1.66
CA VAL A 194 2.92 -28.03 -0.64
C VAL A 194 2.26 -27.73 0.71
N ARG A 195 1.55 -26.61 0.82
CA ARG A 195 0.95 -26.19 2.09
C ARG A 195 -0.08 -27.22 2.51
N LYS A 196 -0.06 -27.60 3.80
CA LYS A 196 -0.95 -28.67 4.31
C LYS A 196 -2.42 -28.28 4.25
N THR A 197 -2.70 -26.98 4.33
CA THR A 197 -4.04 -26.42 4.24
C THR A 197 -4.49 -26.19 2.79
N TYR A 198 -3.68 -26.54 1.79
CA TYR A 198 -4.07 -26.44 0.38
C TYR A 198 -5.03 -27.58 0.00
N PRO A 199 -6.23 -27.30 -0.53
CA PRO A 199 -7.21 -28.35 -0.80
C PRO A 199 -6.72 -29.34 -1.86
N GLU A 200 -6.64 -30.63 -1.48
CA GLU A 200 -6.24 -31.73 -2.39
C GLU A 200 -7.11 -31.79 -3.66
N LYS A 201 -8.40 -31.41 -3.56
CA LYS A 201 -9.28 -31.33 -4.73
C LYS A 201 -8.75 -30.35 -5.78
N VAL A 202 -8.29 -29.17 -5.36
CA VAL A 202 -7.75 -28.13 -6.26
C VAL A 202 -6.39 -28.57 -6.79
N LYS A 203 -5.57 -29.15 -5.91
CA LYS A 203 -4.24 -29.67 -6.24
C LYS A 203 -4.27 -30.70 -7.38
N ASN A 204 -5.25 -31.60 -7.35
CA ASN A 204 -5.44 -32.67 -8.32
C ASN A 204 -6.23 -32.27 -9.58
N MET A 205 -6.67 -31.01 -9.70
CA MET A 205 -7.35 -30.56 -10.93
C MET A 205 -6.40 -30.52 -12.13
N SER A 206 -6.95 -30.74 -13.33
CA SER A 206 -6.24 -30.47 -14.57
C SER A 206 -5.80 -28.99 -14.65
N LYS A 207 -4.73 -28.70 -15.39
CA LYS A 207 -4.24 -27.32 -15.56
C LYS A 207 -5.32 -26.34 -16.02
N ARG A 208 -6.19 -26.78 -16.93
CA ARG A 208 -7.35 -25.98 -17.40
C ARG A 208 -8.35 -25.73 -16.28
N GLY A 209 -8.64 -26.75 -15.47
CA GLY A 209 -9.51 -26.63 -14.30
C GLY A 209 -8.95 -25.65 -13.26
N LYS A 210 -7.65 -25.71 -12.94
CA LYS A 210 -7.01 -24.76 -12.04
C LYS A 210 -7.15 -23.32 -12.53
N ILE A 211 -6.82 -23.07 -13.80
CA ILE A 211 -6.92 -21.73 -14.41
C ILE A 211 -8.37 -21.23 -14.39
N ALA A 212 -9.35 -22.07 -14.69
CA ALA A 212 -10.77 -21.68 -14.65
C ALA A 212 -11.24 -21.32 -13.22
N THR A 213 -10.86 -22.11 -12.22
CA THR A 213 -11.13 -21.80 -10.80
C THR A 213 -10.52 -20.46 -10.41
N TYR A 214 -9.29 -20.20 -10.82
CA TYR A 214 -8.62 -18.94 -10.54
C TYR A 214 -9.29 -17.75 -11.23
N ALA A 215 -9.61 -17.87 -12.52
CA ALA A 215 -10.32 -16.83 -13.24
C ALA A 215 -11.68 -16.51 -12.60
N THR A 216 -12.39 -17.53 -12.12
CA THR A 216 -13.66 -17.36 -11.38
C THR A 216 -13.44 -16.64 -10.06
N ALA A 217 -12.38 -16.98 -9.31
CA ALA A 217 -12.03 -16.29 -8.08
C ALA A 217 -11.65 -14.82 -8.32
N VAL A 218 -10.94 -14.51 -9.42
CA VAL A 218 -10.66 -13.12 -9.85
C VAL A 218 -11.96 -12.38 -10.09
N ALA A 219 -12.85 -12.96 -10.90
CA ALA A 219 -14.12 -12.33 -11.26
C ALA A 219 -14.98 -12.08 -10.02
N ALA A 220 -15.06 -13.05 -9.10
CA ALA A 220 -15.76 -12.89 -7.83
C ALA A 220 -15.15 -11.79 -6.96
N SER A 221 -13.82 -11.72 -6.87
CA SER A 221 -13.07 -10.70 -6.13
C SER A 221 -13.34 -9.29 -6.69
N LEU A 222 -13.33 -9.14 -8.01
CA LEU A 222 -13.67 -7.88 -8.70
C LEU A 222 -15.14 -7.51 -8.48
N ALA A 223 -16.07 -8.46 -8.60
CA ALA A 223 -17.49 -8.23 -8.39
C ALA A 223 -17.80 -7.81 -6.94
N LEU A 224 -17.17 -8.46 -5.96
CA LEU A 224 -17.28 -8.08 -4.55
C LEU A 224 -16.70 -6.69 -4.31
N THR A 225 -15.54 -6.39 -4.87
CA THR A 225 -14.92 -5.07 -4.75
C THR A 225 -15.82 -4.00 -5.36
N ALA A 226 -16.33 -4.23 -6.57
CA ALA A 226 -17.29 -3.33 -7.21
C ALA A 226 -18.58 -3.18 -6.40
N GLY A 227 -19.08 -4.26 -5.80
CA GLY A 227 -20.24 -4.24 -4.90
C GLY A 227 -20.01 -3.39 -3.65
N ILE A 228 -18.85 -3.54 -2.99
CA ILE A 228 -18.47 -2.71 -1.83
C ILE A 228 -18.45 -1.23 -2.21
N TYR A 229 -17.82 -0.89 -3.32
CA TYR A 229 -17.78 0.50 -3.81
C TYR A 229 -19.16 1.01 -4.27
N GLY A 230 -20.01 0.14 -4.81
CA GLY A 230 -21.38 0.49 -5.22
C GLY A 230 -22.35 0.67 -4.05
N LEU A 231 -22.16 -0.05 -2.95
CA LEU A 231 -22.96 0.08 -1.72
C LEU A 231 -22.42 1.15 -0.77
N THR A 232 -21.19 1.59 -0.98
CA THR A 232 -20.59 2.70 -0.26
C THR A 232 -21.42 3.97 -0.53
N PRO A 233 -21.97 4.63 0.52
CA PRO A 233 -22.79 5.83 0.33
C PRO A 233 -22.07 6.87 -0.52
N ALA A 234 -22.74 7.46 -1.50
CA ALA A 234 -22.18 8.52 -2.35
C ALA A 234 -21.62 9.69 -1.53
N SER A 235 -22.16 9.91 -0.34
CA SER A 235 -21.66 10.91 0.59
C SER A 235 -20.20 10.66 0.98
N TRP A 236 -19.72 9.41 1.03
CA TRP A 236 -18.31 9.09 1.30
C TRP A 236 -17.37 9.53 0.18
N ASN A 237 -17.85 9.59 -1.06
CA ASN A 237 -17.10 10.03 -2.24
C ASN A 237 -17.43 11.48 -2.64
N ASN A 238 -17.98 12.32 -1.76
CA ASN A 238 -18.25 13.71 -2.12
C ASN A 238 -16.93 14.52 -2.10
N PRO A 239 -16.38 14.95 -3.25
CA PRO A 239 -15.15 15.74 -3.30
C PRO A 239 -15.30 17.08 -2.57
N HIS A 240 -16.52 17.61 -2.48
CA HIS A 240 -16.81 18.87 -1.79
C HIS A 240 -16.79 18.74 -0.27
N ARG A 241 -16.82 17.54 0.32
CA ARG A 241 -16.76 17.39 1.79
C ARG A 241 -15.52 18.04 2.41
N LEU A 242 -14.43 18.07 1.66
CA LEU A 242 -13.21 18.72 2.13
C LEU A 242 -13.34 20.24 2.12
N GLU A 243 -13.89 20.78 1.03
CA GLU A 243 -14.18 22.20 0.90
C GLU A 243 -15.19 22.64 1.96
N GLU A 244 -16.27 21.88 2.16
CA GLU A 244 -17.27 22.09 3.22
C GLU A 244 -16.63 22.10 4.61
N ARG A 245 -15.74 21.15 4.93
CA ARG A 245 -15.04 21.11 6.22
C ARG A 245 -14.05 22.27 6.38
N LYS A 246 -13.31 22.62 5.33
CA LYS A 246 -12.39 23.78 5.34
C LYS A 246 -13.17 25.07 5.57
N GLN A 247 -14.31 25.23 4.90
CA GLN A 247 -15.23 26.34 5.13
C GLN A 247 -15.78 26.34 6.56
N GLN A 248 -16.23 25.20 7.09
CA GLN A 248 -16.70 25.09 8.47
C GLN A 248 -15.59 25.43 9.49
N GLN A 249 -14.36 24.98 9.27
CA GLN A 249 -13.22 25.32 10.11
C GLN A 249 -12.90 26.82 10.07
N GLN A 250 -12.96 27.44 8.89
CA GLN A 250 -12.81 28.89 8.75
C GLN A 250 -13.91 29.66 9.48
N ILE A 251 -15.16 29.22 9.36
CA ILE A 251 -16.31 29.81 10.08
C ILE A 251 -16.09 29.71 11.59
N GLN A 252 -15.70 28.54 12.11
CA GLN A 252 -15.43 28.35 13.53
C GLN A 252 -14.25 29.22 14.03
N GLN A 253 -13.22 29.41 13.22
CA GLN A 253 -12.10 30.29 13.57
C GLN A 253 -12.55 31.76 13.64
N LEU A 254 -13.37 32.20 12.68
CA LEU A 254 -13.94 33.55 12.67
C LEU A 254 -14.84 33.80 13.89
N GLU A 255 -15.70 32.84 14.25
CA GLU A 255 -16.57 32.91 15.43
C GLU A 255 -15.76 33.00 16.73
N ARG A 256 -14.68 32.21 16.86
CA ARG A 256 -13.77 32.29 18.01
C ARG A 256 -13.10 33.66 18.12
N THR A 257 -12.56 34.18 17.03
CA THR A 257 -11.92 35.51 17.02
C THR A 257 -12.91 36.62 17.38
N GLN A 258 -14.14 36.57 16.88
CA GLN A 258 -15.18 37.54 17.25
C GLN A 258 -15.54 37.46 18.73
N THR A 259 -15.63 36.25 19.29
CA THR A 259 -15.93 36.05 20.71
C THR A 259 -14.82 36.61 21.60
N THR A 260 -13.55 36.38 21.27
CA THR A 260 -12.41 36.93 22.02
C THR A 260 -12.41 38.47 21.99
N LEU A 261 -12.68 39.07 20.83
CA LEU A 261 -12.76 40.52 20.67
C LEU A 261 -13.92 41.14 21.47
N GLN A 262 -15.04 40.44 21.64
CA GLN A 262 -16.14 40.90 22.50
C GLN A 262 -15.80 40.79 23.98
N LEU A 263 -15.08 39.72 24.38
CA LEU A 263 -14.63 39.54 25.75
C LEU A 263 -13.69 40.67 26.17
N ASP A 264 -12.68 40.98 25.34
CA ASP A 264 -11.70 42.04 25.60
C ASP A 264 -12.35 43.42 25.76
N LYS A 265 -13.38 43.72 24.96
CA LYS A 265 -14.14 44.99 25.10
C LYS A 265 -14.90 45.07 26.41
N THR A 266 -15.32 43.94 26.96
CA THR A 266 -16.10 43.89 28.21
C THR A 266 -15.19 44.03 29.43
N THR A 267 -13.99 43.43 29.39
CA THR A 267 -12.96 43.58 30.44
C THR A 267 -12.20 44.91 30.38
N SER A 268 -12.14 45.57 29.23
CA SER A 268 -11.48 46.88 29.09
C SER A 268 -12.33 48.06 29.57
N ASN A 269 -13.58 47.85 29.99
CA ASN A 269 -14.26 48.84 30.82
C ASN A 269 -13.74 48.65 32.25
N PRO A 270 -12.80 49.50 32.74
CA PRO A 270 -12.43 49.43 34.14
C PRO A 270 -13.73 49.63 34.92
N ILE A 271 -14.08 48.62 35.71
CA ILE A 271 -15.03 48.82 36.80
C ILE A 271 -14.35 49.87 37.67
N LEU A 272 -14.69 51.14 37.44
CA LEU A 272 -14.56 52.19 38.44
C LEU A 272 -15.54 51.78 39.53
N GLU A 273 -15.17 50.76 40.29
CA GLU A 273 -15.75 50.47 41.58
C GLU A 273 -15.49 51.75 42.36
N GLU A 274 -16.56 52.53 42.53
CA GLU A 274 -16.59 53.66 43.44
C GLU A 274 -16.12 53.11 44.80
N MET A 275 -14.83 53.29 45.09
CA MET A 275 -14.31 52.99 46.41
C MET A 275 -15.08 53.89 47.39
N PRO A 276 -15.86 53.34 48.32
CA PRO A 276 -16.54 54.15 49.30
C PRO A 276 -15.47 54.87 50.13
N TYR A 277 -15.41 56.19 49.99
CA TYR A 277 -14.60 57.04 50.86
C TYR A 277 -15.07 56.82 52.29
N ALA A 278 -14.21 56.19 53.11
CA ALA A 278 -14.35 56.06 54.55
C ALA A 278 -13.46 57.09 55.26
#